data_AF-A0A9D2UGV8-F1
#
_entry.id   AF-A0A9D2UGV8-F1
#
_cell.length_a   1.000
_cell.length_b   1.000
_cell.length_c   1.000
_cell.angle_alpha   90.00
_cell.angle_beta   90.00
_cell.angle_gamma   90.00
#
_symmetry.space_group_name_H-M   'P 1'
#
loop_
_entity.id
_entity.type
_entity.pdbx_description
1 polymer ?
#
loop_
_entity_poly.entity_id
_entity_poly.type
_entity_poly.pdbx_seq_one_letter_code
_entity_poly.pdbx_strand_id
1 'polypeptide(L)' 'NGEMKPVIQKALVDLNGRPFKTFVANRDNWAKGTEYVYPGPIQFFGPSEVCDQPTKTLQLEHSK' A
#
# COMPACT_ATOMS: atom_id res chain seq x y z
N ASN A 1 7.05 -28.56 22.72
CA ASN A 1 5.73 -28.99 22.22
C ASN A 1 5.25 -27.99 21.18
N GLY A 2 5.31 -28.37 19.90
CA GLY A 2 4.63 -27.64 18.83
C GLY A 2 3.20 -28.16 18.73
N GLU A 3 2.25 -27.40 19.25
CA GLU A 3 0.83 -27.80 19.30
C GLU A 3 0.01 -26.94 18.33
N MET A 4 -0.93 -27.59 17.65
CA MET A 4 -1.88 -26.89 16.78
C MET A 4 -2.90 -26.15 17.64
N LYS A 5 -2.92 -24.82 17.52
CA LYS A 5 -3.84 -23.94 18.23
C LYS A 5 -4.79 -23.28 17.23
N PRO A 6 -6.07 -23.11 17.56
CA PRO A 6 -6.97 -22.33 16.72
C PRO A 6 -6.47 -20.87 16.67
N VAL A 7 -6.30 -20.35 15.45
CA VAL A 7 -5.79 -19.00 15.19
C VAL A 7 -6.57 -18.35 14.05
N ILE A 8 -6.57 -17.01 14.03
CA ILE A 8 -7.09 -16.24 12.88
C ILE A 8 -6.05 -16.30 11.76
N GLN A 9 -6.50 -16.61 10.54
CA GLN A 9 -5.64 -16.66 9.36
C GLN A 9 -5.14 -15.24 9.01
N LYS A 10 -3.83 -15.11 8.79
CA LYS A 10 -3.23 -13.85 8.35
C LYS A 10 -3.68 -13.54 6.92
N ALA A 11 -4.22 -12.34 6.71
CA ALA A 11 -4.41 -11.79 5.38
C ALA A 11 -3.04 -11.36 4.82
N LEU A 12 -2.59 -12.05 3.77
CA LEU A 12 -1.34 -11.74 3.09
C LEU A 12 -1.63 -10.88 1.85
N VAL A 13 -0.57 -10.42 1.18
CA VAL A 13 -0.70 -9.69 -0.09
C VAL A 13 -1.36 -10.58 -1.13
N ASP A 14 -2.45 -10.11 -1.73
CA ASP A 14 -3.04 -10.74 -2.91
C ASP A 14 -2.25 -10.33 -4.16
N LEU A 15 -1.56 -11.31 -4.77
CA LEU A 15 -0.76 -11.11 -5.98
C LEU A 15 -1.61 -10.80 -7.22
N ASN A 16 -2.92 -11.10 -7.18
CA ASN A 16 -3.86 -10.69 -8.21
C ASN A 16 -4.56 -9.36 -7.89
N GLY A 17 -4.34 -8.83 -6.68
CA GLY A 17 -4.90 -7.60 -6.18
C GLY A 17 -4.34 -6.37 -6.89
N ARG A 18 -5.14 -5.31 -6.92
CA ARG A 18 -4.80 -4.04 -7.59
C ARG A 18 -3.52 -3.39 -7.04
N PRO A 19 -3.27 -3.33 -5.72
CA PRO A 19 -2.03 -2.79 -5.19
C PRO A 19 -0.78 -3.46 -5.76
N PHE A 20 -0.76 -4.80 -5.80
CA PHE A 20 0.39 -5.54 -6.30
C PHE A 20 0.54 -5.40 -7.82
N LYS A 21 -0.57 -5.41 -8.57
CA LYS A 21 -0.54 -5.16 -10.01
C LYS A 21 -0.01 -3.77 -10.37
N THR A 22 -0.38 -2.73 -9.62
CA THR A 22 0.18 -1.39 -9.79
C THR A 22 1.68 -1.38 -9.53
N PHE A 23 2.15 -2.08 -8.50
CA PHE A 23 3.60 -2.23 -8.27
C PHE A 23 4.29 -2.93 -9.46
N VAL A 24 3.76 -4.07 -9.92
CA VAL A 24 4.31 -4.82 -11.05
C VAL A 24 4.39 -3.96 -12.32
N ALA A 25 3.37 -3.14 -12.59
CA ALA A 25 3.33 -2.29 -13.77
C ALA A 25 4.40 -1.20 -13.80
N ASN A 26 4.93 -0.78 -12.64
CA ASN A 26 5.86 0.35 -12.55
C ASN A 26 7.28 -0.03 -12.10
N ARG A 27 7.46 -1.15 -11.40
CA ARG A 27 8.74 -1.51 -10.75
C ARG A 27 9.94 -1.54 -11.72
N ASP A 28 9.75 -1.92 -12.98
CA ASP A 28 10.83 -2.01 -13.96
C ASP A 28 11.32 -0.62 -14.40
N ASN A 29 10.43 0.37 -14.42
CA ASN A 29 10.77 1.76 -14.68
C ASN A 29 11.46 2.35 -13.46
N TRP A 30 10.87 2.17 -12.27
CA TRP A 30 11.45 2.65 -11.00
C TRP A 30 12.84 2.08 -10.71
N ALA A 31 13.12 0.86 -11.17
CA ALA A 31 14.44 0.25 -11.01
C ALA A 31 15.53 0.93 -11.87
N LYS A 32 15.15 1.61 -12.95
CA LYS A 32 16.09 2.20 -13.92
C LYS A 32 16.10 3.72 -13.90
N GLY A 33 14.96 4.34 -13.60
CA GLY A 33 14.75 5.78 -13.57
C GLY A 33 14.93 6.37 -12.17
N THR A 34 15.18 7.69 -12.13
CA THR A 34 15.16 8.48 -10.89
C THR A 34 13.72 8.93 -10.61
N GLU A 35 12.88 8.02 -10.14
CA GLU A 35 11.44 8.24 -9.89
C GLU A 35 11.08 8.23 -8.39
N TYR A 36 11.94 8.81 -7.56
CA TYR A 36 11.73 8.86 -6.12
C TYR A 36 10.58 9.81 -5.74
N VAL A 37 9.77 9.38 -4.78
CA VAL A 37 8.74 10.21 -4.14
C VAL A 37 9.17 10.50 -2.72
N TYR A 38 9.19 11.78 -2.34
CA TYR A 38 9.54 12.24 -1.00
C TYR A 38 8.26 12.66 -0.26
N PRO A 39 7.55 11.74 0.41
CA PRO A 39 6.37 12.11 1.17
C PRO A 39 6.75 13.08 2.29
N GLY A 40 5.90 14.08 2.50
CA GLY A 40 6.02 14.98 3.64
C GLY A 40 5.73 14.30 4.97
N PRO A 41 5.99 14.98 6.09
CA PRO A 41 5.57 14.50 7.41
C PRO A 41 4.04 14.41 7.51
N ILE A 42 3.55 13.54 8.39
CA ILE A 42 2.11 13.45 8.70
C ILE A 42 1.63 14.80 9.22
N GLN A 43 0.56 15.32 8.61
CA GLN A 43 -0.06 16.58 9.00
C GLN A 43 -1.30 16.31 9.85
N PHE A 44 -1.41 17.00 10.98
CA PHE A 44 -2.58 16.95 11.86
C PHE A 44 -3.50 18.17 11.72
N PHE A 45 -3.04 19.21 11.02
CA PHE A 45 -3.75 20.47 10.82
C PHE A 45 -3.57 20.94 9.38
N GLY A 46 -4.60 21.61 8.85
CA GLY A 46 -4.60 22.12 7.48
C GLY A 46 -5.67 21.45 6.60
N PRO A 47 -5.54 21.52 5.28
CA PRO A 47 -6.52 20.95 4.35
C PRO A 47 -6.71 19.43 4.56
N SER A 48 -7.96 18.96 4.52
CA SER A 48 -8.31 17.54 4.63
C SER A 48 -7.70 16.69 3.52
N GLU A 49 -7.46 17.24 2.34
CA GLU A 49 -6.78 16.53 1.24
C GLU A 49 -5.35 16.06 1.61
N VAL A 50 -4.74 16.71 2.60
CA VAL A 50 -3.42 16.35 3.14
C VAL A 50 -3.54 15.59 4.46
N CYS A 51 -4.36 16.08 5.39
CA CYS A 51 -4.45 15.51 6.74
C CYS A 51 -5.17 14.16 6.78
N ASP A 52 -6.18 13.98 5.93
CA ASP A 52 -7.07 12.81 5.93
C ASP A 52 -6.73 11.82 4.81
N GLN A 53 -5.53 11.91 4.24
CA GLN A 53 -5.15 11.11 3.08
C GLN A 53 -5.00 9.61 3.44
N PRO A 54 -5.77 8.70 2.83
CA PRO A 54 -5.65 7.27 3.10
C PRO A 54 -4.43 6.66 2.42
N THR A 55 -4.07 5.44 2.81
CA THR A 55 -2.95 4.71 2.18
C THR A 55 -3.21 4.43 0.71
N LYS A 56 -2.13 4.30 -0.09
CA LYS A 56 -2.24 3.90 -1.50
C LYS A 56 -2.87 2.53 -1.68
N THR A 57 -2.63 1.60 -0.76
CA THR A 57 -3.28 0.29 -0.74
C THR A 57 -4.81 0.42 -0.69
N LEU A 58 -5.34 1.18 0.28
CA LEU A 58 -6.79 1.35 0.42
C LEU A 58 -7.39 2.09 -0.79
N GLN A 59 -6.70 3.11 -1.29
CA GLN A 59 -7.12 3.83 -2.50
C GLN A 59 -7.24 2.88 -3.71
N LEU A 60 -6.27 1.98 -3.92
CA LEU A 60 -6.23 1.03 -5.03
C LEU A 60 -7.21 -0.14 -4.85
N GLU A 61 -7.45 -0.58 -3.62
CA GLU A 61 -8.42 -1.64 -3.31
C GLU A 61 -9.86 -1.18 -3.44
N HIS A 62 -10.13 0.12 -3.31
CA HIS A 62 -11.48 0.71 -3.37
C HIS A 62 -11.73 1.62 -4.56
N SER A 63 -10.76 1.80 -5.47
CA SER A 63 -11.04 2.47 -6.74
C SER A 63 -12.14 1.69 -7.48
N LYS A 64 -12.95 2.32 -8.32
CA LYS A 64 -13.89 1.59 -9.19
C LYS A 64 -13.20 1.20 -10.48
#